data_AF-A0A843J133-F1
#
_entry.id   AF-A0A843J133-F1
#
_cell.length_a   1.000
_cell.length_b   1.000
_cell.length_c   1.000
_cell.angle_alpha   90.00
_cell.angle_beta   90.00
_cell.angle_gamma   90.00
#
_symmetry.space_group_name_H-M   'P 1'
#
loop_
_entity.id
_entity.type
_entity.pdbx_description
1 polymer ?
#
loop_
_entity_poly.entity_id
_entity_poly.type
_entity_poly.pdbx_seq_one_letter_code
_entity_poly.pdbx_strand_id
1 'polypeptide(L)'
;METVVSGDDAFGREAYAALFEEIMSDLNKAVLIDKADITLRPDVPLFIFSIALKAEPSVKTVADAANVREESGSVHLTISQERYAPAILSALWGRYGRRAVAQQTRFDLDVSGADAAEVGSMVVSSGEEDKREILGALWRSMPEGIKNRRVLMDGNVITVVATEEIMLPGMIEEGEAVHKRMGGR
;
A
#
# COMPACT_ATOMS: atom_id res chain seq x y z
N MET A 1 10.95 6.72 1.61
CA MET A 1 10.11 7.24 0.53
C MET A 1 10.76 8.51 0.03
N GLU A 2 11.20 8.54 -1.22
CA GLU A 2 11.67 9.76 -1.87
C GLU A 2 10.48 10.44 -2.55
N THR A 3 10.17 11.69 -2.17
CA THR A 3 9.04 12.46 -2.74
C THR A 3 9.59 13.58 -3.61
N VAL A 4 9.21 13.61 -4.89
CA VAL A 4 9.50 14.72 -5.80
C VAL A 4 8.19 15.42 -6.15
N VAL A 5 8.12 16.73 -5.92
CA VAL A 5 6.97 17.55 -6.29
C VAL A 5 7.40 18.63 -7.29
N SER A 6 6.76 18.65 -8.45
CA SER A 6 7.02 19.57 -9.56
C SER A 6 5.80 20.48 -9.80
N GLY A 7 6.04 21.75 -10.13
CA GLY A 7 5.00 22.77 -10.30
C GLY A 7 5.55 24.18 -10.09
N ASP A 8 4.84 25.19 -10.60
CA ASP A 8 5.32 26.57 -10.63
C ASP A 8 5.20 27.30 -9.28
N ASP A 9 4.27 26.88 -8.42
CA ASP A 9 4.07 27.47 -7.10
C ASP A 9 4.87 26.73 -6.01
N ALA A 10 5.87 27.41 -5.44
CA ALA A 10 6.71 26.84 -4.39
C ALA A 10 5.92 26.50 -3.12
N PHE A 11 4.94 27.34 -2.73
CA PHE A 11 4.14 27.11 -1.54
C PHE A 11 3.25 25.87 -1.72
N GLY A 12 2.55 25.78 -2.85
CA GLY A 12 1.75 24.61 -3.21
C GLY A 12 2.59 23.33 -3.25
N ARG A 13 3.80 23.36 -3.80
CA ARG A 13 4.70 22.19 -3.81
C ARG A 13 5.02 21.69 -2.41
N GLU A 14 5.39 22.58 -1.50
CA GLU A 14 5.73 22.22 -0.10
C GLU A 14 4.49 21.72 0.65
N ALA A 15 3.36 22.40 0.50
CA ALA A 15 2.10 22.02 1.16
C ALA A 15 1.61 20.62 0.71
N TYR A 16 1.65 20.33 -0.60
CA TYR A 16 1.23 19.02 -1.11
C TYR A 16 2.22 17.91 -0.77
N ALA A 17 3.53 18.19 -0.73
CA ALA A 17 4.52 17.23 -0.25
C ALA A 17 4.20 16.82 1.19
N ALA A 18 4.01 17.79 2.09
CA ALA A 18 3.69 17.53 3.49
C ALA A 18 2.35 16.78 3.66
N LEU A 19 1.29 17.22 2.97
CA LEU A 19 -0.03 16.57 3.01
C LEU A 19 0.05 15.11 2.54
N PHE A 20 0.76 14.86 1.43
CA PHE A 20 0.93 13.52 0.90
C PHE A 20 1.69 12.62 1.89
N GLU A 21 2.78 13.12 2.46
CA GLU A 21 3.59 12.37 3.44
C GLU A 21 2.82 12.05 4.72
N GLU A 22 2.01 12.99 5.21
CA GLU A 22 1.12 12.80 6.36
C GLU A 22 0.08 11.71 6.08
N ILE A 23 -0.68 11.83 4.99
CA ILE A 23 -1.72 10.84 4.62
C ILE A 23 -1.13 9.44 4.44
N MET A 24 0.05 9.32 3.82
CA MET A 24 0.70 8.02 3.60
C MET A 24 1.25 7.42 4.90
N SER A 25 1.71 8.26 5.82
CA SER A 25 2.20 7.83 7.13
C SER A 25 1.07 7.36 8.03
N ASP A 26 -0.07 8.05 8.03
CA ASP A 26 -1.27 7.69 8.81
C ASP A 26 -1.84 6.32 8.44
N LEU A 27 -1.71 5.91 7.17
CA LEU A 27 -2.14 4.60 6.72
C LEU A 27 -1.12 3.49 7.01
N ASN A 28 0.03 3.84 7.60
CA ASN A 28 1.19 2.97 7.76
C ASN A 28 1.64 2.36 6.41
N LYS A 29 1.39 3.06 5.29
CA LYS A 29 1.73 2.61 3.93
C LYS A 29 2.97 3.28 3.36
N ALA A 30 3.46 4.38 3.98
CA ALA A 30 4.71 5.03 3.59
C ALA A 30 5.91 4.04 3.52
N VAL A 31 5.91 2.99 4.35
CA VAL A 31 6.94 1.93 4.32
C VAL A 31 6.91 1.06 3.05
N LEU A 32 5.79 1.00 2.34
CA LEU A 32 5.61 0.25 1.10
C LEU A 32 6.03 1.05 -0.13
N ILE A 33 6.07 2.38 -0.02
CA ILE A 33 6.39 3.29 -1.13
C ILE A 33 7.90 3.47 -1.19
N ASP A 34 8.46 3.24 -2.38
CA ASP A 34 9.86 3.52 -2.68
C ASP A 34 10.01 5.01 -3.05
N LYS A 35 9.25 5.44 -4.07
CA LYS A 35 9.28 6.80 -4.62
C LYS A 35 7.89 7.33 -4.94
N ALA A 36 7.72 8.64 -4.79
CA ALA A 36 6.55 9.39 -5.25
C ALA A 36 6.98 10.55 -6.19
N ASP A 37 6.22 10.77 -7.25
CA ASP A 37 6.34 11.87 -8.20
C ASP A 37 4.98 12.55 -8.33
N ILE A 38 4.91 13.82 -7.90
CA ILE A 38 3.70 14.62 -7.87
C ILE A 38 3.91 15.81 -8.80
N THR A 39 3.06 15.94 -9.82
CA THR A 39 3.04 17.08 -10.74
C THR A 39 1.80 17.92 -10.46
N LEU A 40 2.00 19.21 -10.19
CA LEU A 40 0.97 20.19 -9.88
C LEU A 40 0.98 21.29 -10.95
N ARG A 41 -0.02 21.31 -11.83
CA ARG A 41 -0.21 22.37 -12.84
C ARG A 41 -1.60 22.97 -12.73
N PRO A 42 -1.80 23.96 -11.84
CA PRO A 42 -3.11 24.59 -11.65
C PRO A 42 -3.52 25.50 -12.81
N ASP A 43 -2.58 25.97 -13.63
CA ASP A 43 -2.80 26.81 -14.81
C ASP A 43 -3.52 26.06 -15.94
N VAL A 44 -3.16 24.79 -16.14
CA VAL A 44 -3.83 23.85 -17.04
C VAL A 44 -4.25 22.68 -16.15
N PRO A 45 -5.39 22.78 -15.45
CA PRO A 45 -5.71 22.09 -14.19
C PRO A 45 -5.44 20.59 -14.26
N LEU A 46 -4.17 20.22 -14.06
CA LEU A 46 -3.63 18.89 -14.26
C LEU A 46 -2.78 18.55 -13.05
N PHE A 47 -3.15 17.43 -12.47
CA PHE A 47 -2.53 16.91 -11.28
C PHE A 47 -2.19 15.45 -11.55
N ILE A 48 -0.91 15.10 -11.46
CA ILE A 48 -0.47 13.72 -11.67
C ILE A 48 0.19 13.27 -10.38
N PHE A 49 -0.36 12.24 -9.76
CA PHE A 49 0.21 11.62 -8.57
C PHE A 49 0.65 10.23 -8.95
N SER A 50 1.95 9.97 -8.90
CA SER A 50 2.52 8.69 -9.24
C SER A 50 3.34 8.16 -8.09
N ILE A 51 3.16 6.89 -7.77
CA ILE A 51 3.94 6.19 -6.75
C ILE A 51 4.52 4.90 -7.33
N ALA A 52 5.73 4.58 -6.91
CA ALA A 52 6.35 3.28 -7.10
C ALA A 52 6.45 2.59 -5.74
N LEU A 53 5.86 1.40 -5.64
CA LEU A 53 5.93 0.55 -4.47
C LEU A 53 7.24 -0.26 -4.50
N LYS A 54 7.78 -0.60 -3.32
CA LYS A 54 9.00 -1.41 -3.21
C LYS A 54 8.84 -2.82 -3.82
N ALA A 55 7.61 -3.31 -3.86
CA ALA A 55 7.24 -4.56 -4.49
C ALA A 55 5.79 -4.48 -4.96
N GLU A 56 5.44 -5.30 -5.96
CA GLU A 56 4.06 -5.46 -6.39
C GLU A 56 3.21 -6.04 -5.24
N PRO A 57 2.03 -5.46 -4.95
CA PRO A 57 1.11 -6.01 -3.97
C PRO A 57 0.66 -7.41 -4.38
N SER A 58 1.12 -8.42 -3.64
CA SER A 58 0.78 -9.82 -3.86
C SER A 58 -0.09 -10.33 -2.72
N VAL A 59 -0.80 -11.42 -2.95
CA VAL A 59 -1.33 -12.22 -1.84
C VAL A 59 -0.17 -12.61 -0.93
N LYS A 60 -0.37 -12.50 0.39
CA LYS A 60 0.58 -12.95 1.40
C LYS A 60 -0.09 -13.92 2.34
N THR A 61 0.58 -15.04 2.54
CA THR A 61 0.21 -16.05 3.53
C THR A 61 0.99 -15.85 4.82
N VAL A 62 0.61 -16.55 5.89
CA VAL A 62 1.38 -16.60 7.14
C VAL A 62 2.80 -17.10 6.88
N ALA A 63 2.97 -18.12 6.03
CA ALA A 63 4.29 -18.68 5.71
C ALA A 63 5.20 -17.67 4.97
N ASP A 64 4.64 -16.70 4.26
CA ASP A 64 5.42 -15.62 3.63
C ASP A 64 5.94 -14.59 4.65
N ALA A 65 5.27 -14.46 5.80
CA ALA A 65 5.48 -13.39 6.78
C ALA A 65 5.99 -13.87 8.16
N ALA A 66 6.05 -15.19 8.38
CA ALA A 66 6.44 -15.80 9.63
C ALA A 66 7.09 -17.18 9.39
N ASN A 67 7.95 -17.59 10.32
CA ASN A 67 8.42 -18.97 10.41
C ASN A 67 7.37 -19.79 11.15
N VAL A 68 6.87 -20.86 10.54
CA VAL A 68 5.83 -21.72 11.09
C VAL A 68 6.42 -23.10 11.37
N ARG A 69 6.30 -23.57 12.61
CA ARG A 69 6.84 -24.86 13.05
C ARG A 69 5.78 -25.65 13.78
N GLU A 70 5.69 -26.93 13.47
CA GLU A 70 4.86 -27.85 14.21
C GLU A 70 5.57 -28.28 15.49
N GLU A 71 4.85 -28.21 16.60
CA GLU A 71 5.24 -28.75 17.90
C GLU A 71 4.16 -29.74 18.36
N SER A 72 4.43 -30.55 19.38
CA SER A 72 3.56 -31.69 19.74
C SER A 72 2.11 -31.27 20.07
N GLY A 73 1.23 -31.28 19.07
CA GLY A 73 -0.17 -30.86 19.17
C GLY A 73 -0.42 -29.35 19.08
N SER A 74 0.59 -28.56 18.68
CA SER A 74 0.52 -27.11 18.53
C SER A 74 1.37 -26.60 17.38
N VAL A 75 1.15 -25.35 16.97
CA VAL A 75 2.00 -24.67 15.98
C VAL A 75 2.64 -23.47 16.65
N HIS A 76 3.97 -23.41 16.57
CA HIS A 76 4.74 -22.25 16.97
C HIS A 76 4.99 -21.35 15.75
N LEU A 77 4.75 -20.05 15.90
CA LEU A 77 5.02 -19.05 14.87
C LEU A 77 5.94 -17.96 15.40
N THR A 78 6.96 -17.62 14.61
CA THR A 78 7.78 -16.42 14.81
C THR A 78 7.60 -15.47 13.63
N ILE A 79 6.98 -14.32 13.86
CA ILE A 79 6.69 -13.32 12.84
C ILE A 79 7.97 -12.60 12.43
N SER A 80 8.33 -12.68 11.15
CA SER A 80 9.54 -12.03 10.59
C SER A 80 9.24 -10.69 9.94
N GLN A 81 7.99 -10.46 9.52
CA GLN A 81 7.53 -9.23 8.88
C GLN A 81 6.48 -8.53 9.75
N GLU A 82 6.94 -7.64 10.64
CA GLU A 82 6.11 -6.95 11.66
C GLU A 82 4.82 -6.34 11.12
N ARG A 83 4.83 -5.78 9.90
CA ARG A 83 3.64 -5.16 9.30
C ARG A 83 2.44 -6.11 9.18
N TYR A 84 2.67 -7.42 9.10
CA TYR A 84 1.61 -8.42 9.01
C TYR A 84 1.18 -8.97 10.37
N ALA A 85 1.86 -8.62 11.47
CA ALA A 85 1.55 -9.17 12.78
C ALA A 85 0.08 -8.96 13.20
N PRO A 86 -0.55 -7.78 13.01
CA PRO A 86 -1.96 -7.59 13.33
C PRO A 86 -2.88 -8.49 12.51
N ALA A 87 -2.59 -8.65 11.21
CA ALA A 87 -3.41 -9.47 10.32
C ALA A 87 -3.26 -10.96 10.60
N ILE A 88 -2.03 -11.42 10.88
CA ILE A 88 -1.75 -12.80 11.32
C ILE A 88 -2.55 -13.11 12.61
N LEU A 89 -2.47 -12.25 13.62
CA LEU A 89 -3.22 -12.41 14.88
C LEU A 89 -4.73 -12.46 14.65
N SER A 90 -5.26 -11.54 13.84
CA SER A 90 -6.68 -11.50 13.50
C SER A 90 -7.14 -12.78 12.80
N ALA A 91 -6.37 -13.26 11.82
CA ALA A 91 -6.67 -14.49 11.09
C ALA A 91 -6.65 -15.72 12.02
N LEU A 92 -5.61 -15.85 12.86
CA LEU A 92 -5.49 -16.93 13.84
C LEU A 92 -6.64 -16.93 14.85
N TRP A 93 -6.99 -15.76 15.40
CA TRP A 93 -8.14 -15.64 16.30
C TRP A 93 -9.48 -15.93 15.62
N GLY A 94 -9.65 -15.53 14.37
CA GLY A 94 -10.86 -15.82 13.59
C GLY A 94 -11.02 -17.32 13.34
N ARG A 95 -9.91 -18.05 13.11
CA ARG A 95 -9.93 -19.48 12.79
C ARG A 95 -9.97 -20.38 14.02
N TYR A 96 -9.08 -20.16 14.98
CA TYR A 96 -8.87 -21.04 16.13
C TYR A 96 -9.46 -20.49 17.44
N GLY A 97 -9.83 -19.22 17.47
CA GLY A 97 -10.32 -18.54 18.66
C GLY A 97 -9.21 -18.02 19.56
N ARG A 98 -9.51 -16.95 20.32
CA ARG A 98 -8.53 -16.29 21.20
C ARG A 98 -7.92 -17.18 22.28
N ARG A 99 -8.64 -18.22 22.73
CA ARG A 99 -8.15 -19.15 23.77
C ARG A 99 -7.12 -20.14 23.26
N ALA A 100 -7.14 -20.45 21.96
CA ALA A 100 -6.20 -21.38 21.34
C ALA A 100 -4.91 -20.69 20.89
N VAL A 101 -4.88 -19.35 20.85
CA VAL A 101 -3.72 -18.55 20.43
C VAL A 101 -3.08 -17.90 21.65
N ALA A 102 -1.94 -18.43 22.08
CA ALA A 102 -1.14 -17.85 23.15
C ALA A 102 -0.04 -16.96 22.56
N GLN A 103 0.06 -15.72 23.04
CA GLN A 103 1.09 -14.79 22.64
C GLN A 103 2.22 -14.80 23.67
N GLN A 104 3.37 -15.38 23.32
CA GLN A 104 4.54 -15.45 24.20
C GLN A 104 5.29 -14.11 24.21
N THR A 105 5.45 -13.52 23.02
CA THR A 105 6.02 -12.19 22.82
C THR A 105 5.20 -11.44 21.77
N ARG A 106 5.57 -10.19 21.45
CA ARG A 106 4.93 -9.45 20.35
C ARG A 106 4.98 -10.19 19.00
N PHE A 107 5.99 -11.03 18.77
CA PHE A 107 6.22 -11.71 17.50
C PHE A 107 6.17 -13.23 17.58
N ASP A 108 6.13 -13.82 18.78
CA ASP A 108 6.09 -15.26 18.99
C ASP A 108 4.70 -15.69 19.50
N LEU A 109 4.09 -16.62 18.76
CA LEU A 109 2.73 -17.11 18.99
C LEU A 109 2.72 -18.64 19.03
N ASP A 110 1.93 -19.21 19.93
CA ASP A 110 1.60 -20.63 19.94
C ASP A 110 0.12 -20.81 19.65
N VAL A 111 -0.20 -21.75 18.77
CA VAL A 111 -1.58 -22.09 18.38
C VAL A 111 -1.85 -23.54 18.68
N SER A 112 -2.67 -23.80 19.70
CA SER A 112 -3.04 -25.15 20.13
C SER A 112 -4.02 -25.80 19.16
N GLY A 113 -3.83 -27.10 18.86
CA GLY A 113 -4.74 -27.86 18.01
C GLY A 113 -4.75 -27.40 16.54
N ALA A 114 -3.70 -26.72 16.11
CA ALA A 114 -3.51 -26.29 14.74
C ALA A 114 -2.53 -27.21 14.00
N ASP A 115 -2.63 -27.21 12.67
CA ASP A 115 -1.70 -27.86 11.76
C ASP A 115 -0.81 -26.80 11.08
N ALA A 116 0.48 -27.09 10.94
CA ALA A 116 1.44 -26.11 10.41
C ALA A 116 1.18 -25.75 8.94
N ALA A 117 0.70 -26.69 8.12
CA ALA A 117 0.37 -26.42 6.73
C ALA A 117 -0.91 -25.58 6.62
N GLU A 118 -1.94 -25.88 7.43
CA GLU A 118 -3.14 -25.06 7.52
C GLU A 118 -2.78 -23.62 7.92
N VAL A 119 -2.07 -23.45 9.03
CA VAL A 119 -1.63 -22.14 9.52
C VAL A 119 -0.81 -21.40 8.47
N GLY A 120 0.19 -22.07 7.89
CA GLY A 120 1.07 -21.47 6.88
C GLY A 120 0.33 -20.96 5.66
N SER A 121 -0.75 -21.63 5.24
CA SER A 121 -1.54 -21.28 4.06
C SER A 121 -2.53 -20.12 4.27
N MET A 122 -2.76 -19.69 5.51
CA MET A 122 -3.75 -18.65 5.81
C MET A 122 -3.35 -17.32 5.16
N VAL A 123 -4.26 -16.71 4.40
CA VAL A 123 -4.04 -15.41 3.76
C VAL A 123 -4.16 -14.29 4.80
N VAL A 124 -3.15 -13.42 4.87
CA VAL A 124 -3.06 -12.31 5.84
C VAL A 124 -2.98 -10.94 5.18
N SER A 125 -2.74 -10.88 3.88
CA SER A 125 -2.95 -9.67 3.08
C SER A 125 -3.37 -10.08 1.68
N SER A 126 -4.35 -9.37 1.15
CA SER A 126 -4.67 -9.41 -0.27
C SER A 126 -4.01 -8.21 -0.95
N GLY A 127 -3.23 -8.47 -2.01
CA GLY A 127 -2.60 -7.39 -2.76
C GLY A 127 -3.62 -6.38 -3.33
N GLU A 128 -4.84 -6.83 -3.60
CA GLU A 128 -5.94 -5.99 -4.08
C GLU A 128 -6.48 -5.01 -3.03
N GLU A 129 -6.52 -5.41 -1.75
CA GLU A 129 -6.91 -4.52 -0.65
C GLU A 129 -5.83 -3.46 -0.41
N ASP A 130 -4.56 -3.86 -0.41
CA ASP A 130 -3.43 -2.93 -0.33
C ASP A 130 -3.47 -1.89 -1.47
N LYS A 131 -3.70 -2.33 -2.71
CA LYS A 131 -3.88 -1.42 -3.86
C LYS A 131 -5.05 -0.45 -3.65
N ARG A 132 -6.18 -0.93 -3.15
CA ARG A 132 -7.39 -0.11 -2.91
C ARG A 132 -7.16 0.95 -1.85
N GLU A 133 -6.52 0.57 -0.74
CA GLU A 133 -6.18 1.49 0.34
C GLU A 133 -5.22 2.58 -0.13
N ILE A 134 -4.19 2.19 -0.87
CA ILE A 134 -3.21 3.11 -1.46
C ILE A 134 -3.88 4.05 -2.47
N LEU A 135 -4.72 3.54 -3.36
CA LEU A 135 -5.45 4.36 -4.32
C LEU A 135 -6.39 5.36 -3.62
N GLY A 136 -7.06 4.92 -2.55
CA GLY A 136 -7.87 5.80 -1.70
C GLY A 136 -7.05 6.89 -1.01
N ALA A 137 -5.80 6.59 -0.62
CA ALA A 137 -4.87 7.56 -0.07
C ALA A 137 -4.49 8.63 -1.10
N LEU A 138 -4.13 8.20 -2.32
CA LEU A 138 -3.81 9.11 -3.43
C LEU A 138 -4.98 10.07 -3.68
N TRP A 139 -6.20 9.56 -3.68
CA TRP A 139 -7.39 10.38 -3.87
C TRP A 139 -7.65 11.40 -2.77
N ARG A 140 -7.28 11.11 -1.51
CA ARG A 140 -7.38 12.06 -0.40
C ARG A 140 -6.28 13.13 -0.45
N SER A 141 -5.14 12.82 -1.05
CA SER A 141 -4.04 13.78 -1.24
C SER A 141 -4.26 14.73 -2.42
N MET A 142 -5.26 14.49 -3.26
CA MET A 142 -5.57 15.32 -4.42
C MET A 142 -6.44 16.53 -4.06
N PRO A 143 -6.36 17.63 -4.83
CA PRO A 143 -7.24 18.78 -4.64
C PRO A 143 -8.72 18.40 -4.71
N GLU A 144 -9.55 18.95 -3.82
CA GLU A 144 -10.97 18.61 -3.71
C GLU A 144 -11.80 18.91 -4.97
N GLY A 145 -11.39 19.92 -5.76
CA GLY A 145 -12.07 20.32 -7.00
C GLY A 145 -11.93 19.33 -8.16
N ILE A 146 -11.09 18.31 -8.02
CA ILE A 146 -10.79 17.33 -9.08
C ILE A 146 -11.84 16.24 -9.13
N LYS A 147 -12.59 16.21 -10.25
CA LYS A 147 -13.66 15.23 -10.48
C LYS A 147 -13.31 14.19 -11.55
N ASN A 148 -12.50 14.56 -12.54
CA ASN A 148 -12.15 13.65 -13.64
C ASN A 148 -10.78 13.02 -13.41
N ARG A 149 -10.74 11.69 -13.31
CA ARG A 149 -9.55 10.93 -12.91
C ARG A 149 -9.37 9.72 -13.82
N ARG A 150 -8.12 9.45 -14.18
CA ARG A 150 -7.71 8.22 -14.85
C ARG A 150 -6.59 7.57 -14.06
N VAL A 151 -6.74 6.28 -13.82
CA VAL A 151 -5.76 5.48 -13.08
C VAL A 151 -5.00 4.61 -14.08
N LEU A 152 -3.68 4.65 -14.01
CA LEU A 152 -2.76 3.73 -14.67
C LEU A 152 -2.13 2.88 -13.57
N MET A 153 -2.19 1.56 -13.70
CA MET A 153 -1.69 0.65 -12.69
C MET A 153 -1.20 -0.63 -13.33
N ASP A 154 0.09 -0.88 -13.23
CA ASP A 154 0.72 -2.16 -13.54
C ASP A 154 1.96 -2.39 -12.68
N GLY A 155 2.21 -3.66 -12.37
CA GLY A 155 3.30 -4.08 -11.49
C GLY A 155 3.23 -3.38 -10.13
N ASN A 156 4.30 -2.64 -9.81
CA ASN A 156 4.45 -1.89 -8.57
C ASN A 156 4.17 -0.38 -8.72
N VAL A 157 3.66 0.10 -9.86
CA VAL A 157 3.45 1.53 -10.11
C VAL A 157 1.95 1.83 -10.17
N ILE A 158 1.56 2.90 -9.47
CA ILE A 158 0.20 3.44 -9.51
C ILE A 158 0.31 4.92 -9.86
N THR A 159 -0.34 5.34 -10.94
CA THR A 159 -0.41 6.74 -11.37
C THR A 159 -1.86 7.17 -11.51
N VAL A 160 -2.21 8.28 -10.88
CA VAL A 160 -3.52 8.92 -11.03
C VAL A 160 -3.33 10.24 -11.74
N VAL A 161 -3.91 10.36 -12.93
CA VAL A 161 -4.02 11.58 -13.71
C VAL A 161 -5.36 12.22 -13.39
N ALA A 162 -5.34 13.49 -13.02
CA ALA A 162 -6.48 14.19 -12.45
C ALA A 162 -6.63 15.58 -13.09
N THR A 163 -7.87 15.94 -13.39
CA THR A 163 -8.26 17.29 -13.83
C THR A 163 -9.65 17.64 -13.29
N GLU A 164 -10.03 18.91 -13.39
CA GLU A 164 -11.32 19.39 -12.88
C GLU A 164 -12.49 18.80 -13.69
N GLU A 165 -12.51 19.00 -15.01
CA GLU A 165 -13.66 18.65 -15.85
C GLU A 165 -13.32 17.73 -17.02
N ILE A 166 -12.51 18.22 -17.98
CA ILE A 166 -12.27 17.52 -19.25
C ILE A 166 -10.85 16.98 -19.31
N MET A 167 -10.72 15.66 -19.42
CA MET A 167 -9.44 15.00 -19.63
C MET A 167 -9.03 15.03 -21.10
N LEU A 168 -8.05 15.85 -21.42
CA LEU A 168 -7.52 15.98 -22.77
C LEU A 168 -6.52 14.85 -23.10
N PRO A 169 -6.38 14.45 -24.38
CA PRO A 169 -5.40 13.44 -24.79
C PRO A 169 -3.97 13.73 -24.33
N GLY A 170 -3.50 14.98 -24.45
CA GLY A 170 -2.15 15.36 -24.02
C GLY A 170 -1.92 15.22 -22.50
N MET A 171 -2.97 15.37 -21.68
CA MET A 171 -2.88 15.12 -20.23
C MET A 171 -2.68 13.63 -19.92
N ILE A 172 -3.32 12.77 -20.72
CA ILE A 172 -3.18 11.31 -20.61
C ILE A 172 -1.77 10.91 -21.02
N GLU A 173 -1.28 11.42 -22.16
CA GLU A 173 0.08 11.15 -22.65
C GLU A 173 1.14 11.57 -21.63
N GLU A 174 0.96 12.71 -20.97
CA GLU A 174 1.85 13.16 -19.90
C GLU A 174 1.79 12.22 -18.69
N GLY A 175 0.60 11.80 -18.29
CA GLY A 175 0.41 10.79 -17.25
C GLY A 175 1.09 9.46 -17.56
N GLU A 176 0.98 8.98 -18.80
CA GLU A 176 1.65 7.76 -19.28
C GLU A 176 3.17 7.92 -19.29
N ALA A 177 3.69 9.10 -19.65
CA ALA A 177 5.12 9.39 -19.58
C ALA A 177 5.64 9.38 -18.13
N VAL A 178 4.89 9.96 -17.19
CA VAL A 178 5.20 9.88 -15.76
C VAL A 178 5.16 8.43 -15.28
N HIS A 179 4.12 7.67 -15.64
CA HIS A 179 3.96 6.26 -15.27
C HIS A 179 5.16 5.41 -15.69
N LYS A 180 5.58 5.55 -16.96
CA LYS A 180 6.77 4.86 -17.51
C LYS A 180 8.06 5.28 -16.83
N ARG A 181 8.24 6.58 -16.57
CA ARG A 181 9.42 7.08 -15.83
C ARG A 181 9.51 6.50 -14.42
N MET A 182 8.37 6.22 -13.81
CA MET A 182 8.27 5.61 -12.49
C MET A 182 8.40 4.07 -12.51
N GLY A 183 8.49 3.46 -13.70
CA GLY A 183 8.72 2.02 -13.87
C GLY A 183 7.52 1.19 -14.34
N GLY A 184 6.37 1.83 -14.63
CA GLY A 184 5.20 1.19 -15.24
C GLY A 184 5.41 0.84 -16.71
N ARG A 185 4.59 -0.06 -17.26
CA ARG A 185 4.75 -0.61 -18.63
C ARG A 185 3.81 0.02 -19.65
#